data_AF-A0AAW8M2M2-F1
#
_entry.id   AF-A0AAW8M2M2-F1
#
_cell.length_a   1.000
_cell.length_b   1.000
_cell.length_c   1.000
_cell.angle_alpha   90.00
_cell.angle_beta   90.00
_cell.angle_gamma   90.00
#
_symmetry.space_group_name_H-M   'P 1'
#
loop_
_entity.id
_entity.type
_entity.pdbx_description
1 polymer ?
#
loop_
_entity_poly.entity_id
_entity_poly.type
_entity_poly.pdbx_seq_one_letter_code
_entity_poly.pdbx_strand_id
1 'polypeptide(L)'
;MQTEMVWLTQPGNLLTLAQVLAALVTAFATWALWRVTKVLAVETSALAKMTSNPFVVCYLRSGHSNPKAMNLTLENTGNATAFDIQLRVTPALPGPNSNGVVEKDATTFECSLLPPSKDLVIQAVLSTEAYEQRFNVDMSWSSRPGDAKREKLSYWFGATDGFRAGWRTKGLHEIADELEKIRTKS
;
A
#
# COMPACT_ATOMS: atom_id res chain seq x y z
N MET A 1 0.23 19.83 -71.23
CA MET A 1 0.07 20.55 -69.95
C MET A 1 -1.21 21.40 -69.84
N GLN A 2 -1.97 21.68 -70.91
CA GLN A 2 -3.24 22.43 -70.79
C GLN A 2 -4.47 21.54 -70.51
N THR A 3 -4.43 20.24 -70.85
CA THR A 3 -5.56 19.31 -70.69
C THR A 3 -5.86 18.95 -69.24
N GLU A 4 -4.85 18.94 -68.35
CA GLU A 4 -5.05 18.60 -66.94
C GLU A 4 -5.71 19.73 -66.14
N MET A 5 -5.49 20.99 -66.53
CA MET A 5 -6.15 22.12 -65.90
C MET A 5 -7.65 22.21 -66.24
N VAL A 6 -8.06 21.72 -67.41
CA VAL A 6 -9.48 21.70 -67.83
C VAL A 6 -10.27 20.60 -67.09
N TRP A 7 -9.60 19.53 -66.66
CA TRP A 7 -10.23 18.47 -65.85
C TRP A 7 -10.53 18.93 -64.42
N LEU A 8 -9.62 19.72 -63.82
CA LEU A 8 -9.77 20.27 -62.47
C LEU A 8 -10.85 21.37 -62.35
N THR A 9 -11.22 22.02 -63.47
CA THR A 9 -12.23 23.09 -63.48
C THR A 9 -13.65 22.60 -63.77
N GLN A 10 -13.85 21.30 -64.07
CA GLN A 10 -15.18 20.73 -64.20
C GLN A 10 -15.84 20.56 -62.82
N PRO A 11 -17.07 21.08 -62.61
CA PRO A 11 -17.72 21.10 -61.30
C PRO A 11 -17.93 19.70 -60.69
N GLY A 12 -18.11 18.67 -61.52
CA GLY A 12 -18.21 17.28 -61.07
C GLY A 12 -16.91 16.72 -60.48
N ASN A 13 -15.75 17.08 -61.05
CA ASN A 13 -14.44 16.61 -60.58
C ASN A 13 -13.98 17.37 -59.33
N LEU A 14 -14.41 18.63 -59.18
CA LEU A 14 -14.16 19.42 -57.96
C LEU A 14 -14.92 18.83 -56.76
N LEU A 15 -16.16 18.38 -56.97
CA LEU A 15 -16.98 17.71 -55.95
C LEU A 15 -16.40 16.38 -55.50
N THR A 16 -15.93 15.54 -56.43
CA THR A 16 -15.31 14.25 -56.09
C THR A 16 -13.98 14.43 -55.37
N LEU A 17 -13.16 15.41 -55.79
CA LEU A 17 -11.94 15.79 -55.07
C LEU A 17 -12.25 16.22 -53.62
N ALA A 18 -13.27 17.06 -53.43
CA ALA A 18 -13.69 17.51 -52.11
C ALA A 18 -14.18 16.34 -51.22
N GLN A 19 -14.91 15.37 -51.79
CA GLN A 19 -15.36 14.17 -51.08
C GLN A 19 -14.19 13.27 -50.67
N VAL A 20 -13.21 13.06 -51.56
CA VAL A 20 -12.01 12.27 -51.24
C VAL A 20 -11.19 12.94 -50.13
N LEU A 21 -11.03 14.26 -50.19
CA LEU A 21 -10.36 15.02 -49.13
C LEU A 21 -11.12 14.93 -47.80
N ALA A 22 -12.45 15.06 -47.82
CA ALA A 22 -13.26 14.91 -46.62
C ALA A 22 -13.16 13.49 -46.01
N ALA A 23 -13.15 12.45 -46.85
CA ALA A 23 -12.97 11.07 -46.42
C ALA A 23 -11.57 10.85 -45.81
N LEU A 24 -10.53 11.43 -46.40
CA LEU A 24 -9.16 11.38 -45.86
C LEU A 24 -9.05 12.08 -44.50
N VAL A 25 -9.63 13.27 -44.36
CA VAL A 25 -9.68 13.99 -43.08
C VAL A 25 -10.42 13.17 -42.02
N THR A 26 -11.54 12.56 -42.38
CA THR A 26 -12.33 11.71 -41.48
C THR A 26 -11.55 10.46 -41.05
N ALA A 27 -10.86 9.81 -41.99
CA ALA A 27 -10.00 8.66 -41.70
C ALA A 27 -8.84 9.04 -40.77
N PHE A 28 -8.20 10.19 -41.01
CA PHE A 28 -7.14 10.71 -40.13
C PHE A 28 -7.66 11.05 -38.73
N ALA A 29 -8.82 11.70 -38.63
CA ALA A 29 -9.46 12.01 -37.36
C ALA A 29 -9.80 10.73 -36.57
N THR A 30 -10.31 9.69 -37.24
CA THR A 30 -10.63 8.40 -36.62
C THR A 30 -9.36 7.70 -36.15
N TRP A 31 -8.28 7.74 -36.93
CA TRP A 31 -6.98 7.20 -36.54
C TRP A 31 -6.38 7.93 -35.33
N ALA A 32 -6.43 9.27 -35.33
CA ALA A 32 -5.99 10.08 -34.20
C ALA A 32 -6.79 9.76 -32.93
N LEU A 33 -8.12 9.66 -33.04
CA LEU A 33 -8.99 9.30 -31.92
C LEU A 33 -8.63 7.92 -31.37
N TRP A 34 -8.45 6.91 -32.23
CA TRP A 34 -8.04 5.57 -31.82
C TRP A 34 -6.72 5.57 -31.04
N ARG A 35 -5.74 6.36 -31.48
CA ARG A 35 -4.45 6.48 -30.78
C ARG A 35 -4.62 7.07 -29.38
N VAL A 36 -5.40 8.14 -29.24
CA VAL A 36 -5.67 8.78 -27.94
C VAL A 36 -6.43 7.82 -27.01
N THR A 37 -7.46 7.13 -27.50
CA THR A 37 -8.19 6.14 -26.71
C THR A 37 -7.29 5.00 -26.23
N LYS A 38 -6.38 4.52 -27.09
CA LYS A 38 -5.43 3.48 -26.71
C LYS A 38 -4.49 3.93 -25.59
N VAL A 39 -3.96 5.16 -25.67
CA VAL A 39 -3.10 5.72 -24.62
C VAL A 39 -3.87 5.84 -23.30
N LEU A 40 -5.09 6.39 -23.35
CA LEU A 40 -5.93 6.54 -22.15
C LEU A 40 -6.24 5.19 -21.50
N ALA A 41 -6.53 4.16 -22.30
CA ALA A 41 -6.77 2.81 -21.79
C ALA A 41 -5.54 2.22 -21.09
N VAL A 42 -4.34 2.48 -21.62
CA VAL A 42 -3.09 2.03 -20.99
C VAL A 42 -2.86 2.75 -19.67
N GLU A 43 -2.98 4.08 -19.63
CA GLU A 43 -2.77 4.87 -18.41
C GLU A 43 -3.81 4.52 -17.32
N THR A 44 -5.08 4.38 -17.69
CA THR A 44 -6.13 3.95 -16.76
C THR A 44 -5.90 2.54 -16.22
N SER A 45 -5.43 1.61 -17.06
CA SER A 45 -5.05 0.26 -16.61
C SER A 45 -3.84 0.27 -15.67
N ALA A 46 -2.86 1.15 -15.91
CA ALA A 46 -1.69 1.31 -15.06
C ALA A 46 -2.09 1.88 -13.69
N LEU A 47 -2.94 2.91 -13.66
CA LEU A 47 -3.49 3.48 -12.43
C LEU A 47 -4.31 2.44 -11.65
N ALA A 48 -5.22 1.73 -12.32
CA ALA A 48 -6.01 0.67 -11.68
C ALA A 48 -5.15 -0.44 -11.08
N LYS A 49 -4.02 -0.76 -11.72
CA LYS A 49 -3.06 -1.73 -11.20
C LYS A 49 -2.32 -1.20 -9.97
N MET A 50 -1.90 0.06 -9.97
CA MET A 50 -1.27 0.68 -8.80
C MET A 50 -2.22 0.75 -7.60
N THR A 51 -3.51 0.96 -7.84
CA THR A 51 -4.53 0.98 -6.78
C THR A 51 -5.01 -0.40 -6.34
N SER A 52 -4.55 -1.48 -6.96
CA SER A 52 -4.98 -2.86 -6.65
C SER A 52 -3.84 -3.75 -6.16
N ASN A 53 -2.75 -3.16 -5.68
CA ASN A 53 -1.63 -3.92 -5.12
C ASN A 53 -1.74 -4.03 -3.59
N PRO A 54 -1.37 -5.19 -3.01
CA PRO A 54 -1.17 -5.30 -1.57
C PRO A 54 0.04 -4.48 -1.14
N PHE A 55 0.01 -3.94 0.08
CA PHE A 55 1.17 -3.24 0.65
C PHE A 55 1.21 -3.52 2.15
N VAL A 56 2.08 -4.44 2.53
CA VAL A 56 2.21 -4.92 3.90
C VAL A 56 3.27 -4.09 4.62
N VAL A 57 2.95 -3.67 5.84
CA VAL A 57 3.86 -2.94 6.73
C VAL A 57 3.81 -3.54 8.13
N CYS A 58 4.92 -3.43 8.84
CA CYS A 58 5.10 -3.94 10.20
C CYS A 58 5.65 -2.83 11.09
N TYR A 59 5.02 -2.61 12.24
CA TYR A 59 5.43 -1.56 13.17
C TYR A 59 5.03 -1.90 14.60
N LEU A 60 5.62 -1.19 15.57
CA LEU A 60 5.24 -1.31 16.98
C LEU A 60 4.08 -0.33 17.28
N ARG A 61 3.01 -0.87 17.86
CA ARG A 61 1.82 -0.12 18.27
C ARG A 61 1.60 -0.24 19.76
N SER A 62 1.16 0.81 20.45
CA SER A 62 0.77 0.72 21.86
C SER A 62 -0.40 -0.26 22.05
N GLY A 63 -0.29 -1.14 23.03
CA GLY A 63 -1.37 -2.05 23.41
C GLY A 63 -2.48 -1.31 24.15
N HIS A 64 -3.75 -1.66 23.89
CA HIS A 64 -4.89 -1.09 24.61
C HIS A 64 -5.04 -1.65 26.04
N SER A 65 -4.43 -2.81 26.32
CA SER A 65 -4.55 -3.51 27.61
C SER A 65 -3.57 -3.01 28.68
N ASN A 66 -2.42 -2.47 28.28
CA ASN A 66 -1.41 -1.98 29.20
C ASN A 66 -0.62 -0.83 28.54
N PRO A 67 -0.55 0.36 29.17
CA PRO A 67 0.18 1.50 28.63
C PRO A 67 1.70 1.26 28.51
N LYS A 68 2.23 0.28 29.25
CA LYS A 68 3.64 -0.15 29.18
C LYS A 68 3.88 -1.27 28.16
N ALA A 69 2.84 -1.79 27.50
CA ALA A 69 2.98 -2.82 26.49
C ALA A 69 2.86 -2.23 25.08
N MET A 70 3.71 -2.72 24.18
CA MET A 70 3.65 -2.47 22.75
C MET A 70 3.43 -3.81 22.04
N ASN A 71 2.74 -3.77 20.91
CA ASN A 71 2.40 -4.89 20.07
C ASN A 71 3.09 -4.72 18.73
N LEU A 72 3.89 -5.70 18.32
CA LEU A 72 4.35 -5.80 16.94
C LEU A 72 3.13 -6.16 16.08
N THR A 73 2.77 -5.23 15.21
CA THR A 73 1.57 -5.30 14.39
C THR A 73 1.96 -5.34 12.93
N LEU A 74 1.40 -6.30 12.21
CA LEU A 74 1.49 -6.42 10.76
C LEU A 74 0.17 -5.93 10.17
N GLU A 75 0.23 -4.96 9.26
CA GLU A 75 -0.95 -4.36 8.65
C GLU A 75 -0.83 -4.38 7.13
N ASN A 76 -1.91 -4.73 6.44
CA ASN A 76 -2.00 -4.54 5.00
C ASN A 76 -2.68 -3.20 4.70
N THR A 77 -1.86 -2.21 4.36
CA THR A 77 -2.30 -0.85 3.96
C THR A 77 -2.63 -0.75 2.47
N GLY A 78 -2.35 -1.82 1.71
CA GLY A 78 -2.77 -1.93 0.32
C GLY A 78 -4.27 -2.17 0.19
N ASN A 79 -4.74 -2.09 -1.05
CA ASN A 79 -6.16 -2.25 -1.40
C ASN A 79 -6.47 -3.66 -1.95
N ALA A 80 -5.49 -4.57 -1.91
CA ALA A 80 -5.65 -5.97 -2.27
C ALA A 80 -5.10 -6.87 -1.18
N THR A 81 -5.58 -8.11 -1.15
CA THR A 81 -5.13 -9.13 -0.21
C THR A 81 -3.67 -9.53 -0.47
N ALA A 82 -2.88 -9.57 0.59
CA ALA A 82 -1.53 -10.12 0.55
C ALA A 82 -1.56 -11.61 0.88
N PHE A 83 -0.76 -12.41 0.18
CA PHE A 83 -0.65 -13.86 0.35
C PHE A 83 0.80 -14.25 0.67
N ASP A 84 0.98 -15.40 1.33
CA ASP A 84 2.28 -16.02 1.60
C ASP A 84 3.30 -15.05 2.19
N ILE A 85 2.87 -14.30 3.21
CA ILE A 85 3.66 -13.26 3.85
C ILE A 85 4.71 -13.91 4.74
N GLN A 86 5.96 -13.52 4.53
CA GLN A 86 7.09 -13.89 5.38
C GLN A 86 7.68 -12.63 5.96
N LEU A 87 7.81 -12.60 7.28
CA LEU A 87 8.34 -11.50 8.06
C LEU A 87 9.55 -11.99 8.85
N ARG A 88 10.62 -11.21 8.83
CA ARG A 88 11.80 -11.39 9.68
C ARG A 88 12.12 -10.06 10.34
N VAL A 89 12.22 -10.06 11.66
CA VAL A 89 12.57 -8.88 12.46
C VAL A 89 13.89 -9.13 13.17
N THR A 90 14.86 -8.22 13.01
CA THR A 90 16.20 -8.33 13.61
C THR A 90 16.57 -7.03 14.32
N PRO A 91 16.99 -7.03 15.59
CA PRO A 91 17.12 -8.19 16.47
C PRO A 91 15.75 -8.74 16.91
N ALA A 92 15.73 -9.91 17.55
CA ALA A 92 14.50 -10.50 18.06
C ALA A 92 13.87 -9.58 19.09
N LEU A 93 12.53 -9.57 19.11
CA LEU A 93 11.79 -8.84 20.12
C LEU A 93 12.02 -9.50 21.48
N PRO A 94 12.35 -8.72 22.52
CA PRO A 94 12.50 -9.26 23.87
C PRO A 94 11.17 -9.90 24.31
N GLY A 95 11.27 -11.11 24.86
CA GLY A 95 10.11 -11.84 25.38
C GLY A 95 9.60 -11.22 26.68
N PRO A 96 8.35 -11.52 27.07
CA PRO A 96 7.75 -10.96 28.29
C PRO A 96 8.50 -11.27 29.61
N ASN A 97 9.48 -12.19 29.58
CA ASN A 97 10.33 -12.59 30.71
C ASN A 97 11.84 -12.40 30.44
N SER A 98 12.26 -11.68 29.40
CA SER A 98 13.66 -11.70 28.98
C SER A 98 14.59 -10.76 29.77
N ASN A 99 14.14 -10.11 30.86
CA ASN A 99 14.94 -9.21 31.70
C ASN A 99 15.75 -8.17 30.87
N GLY A 100 15.19 -7.67 29.77
CA GLY A 100 15.89 -6.74 28.87
C GLY A 100 17.04 -7.32 28.04
N VAL A 101 17.25 -8.65 28.04
CA VAL A 101 18.24 -9.29 27.17
C VAL A 101 17.66 -9.38 25.75
N VAL A 102 18.31 -8.68 24.84
CA VAL A 102 18.01 -8.73 23.41
C VAL A 102 18.73 -9.93 22.82
N GLU A 103 17.98 -10.95 22.44
CA GLU A 103 18.55 -12.04 21.67
C GLU A 103 18.94 -11.51 20.28
N LYS A 104 20.17 -11.85 19.84
CA LYS A 104 20.65 -11.49 18.49
C LYS A 104 19.95 -12.27 17.37
N ASP A 105 19.17 -13.28 17.74
CA ASP A 105 18.41 -14.08 16.79
C ASP A 105 17.29 -13.25 16.17
N ALA A 106 16.75 -13.69 15.05
CA ALA A 106 15.71 -12.97 14.33
C ALA A 106 14.34 -13.58 14.64
N THR A 107 13.35 -12.74 14.99
CA THR A 107 11.96 -13.19 15.09
C THR A 107 11.43 -13.42 13.69
N THR A 108 11.05 -14.65 13.37
CA THR A 108 10.47 -15.02 12.07
C THR A 108 8.98 -15.31 12.24
N PHE A 109 8.16 -14.77 11.34
CA PHE A 109 6.71 -14.96 11.34
C PHE A 109 6.22 -15.18 9.91
N GLU A 110 5.27 -16.11 9.74
CA GLU A 110 4.65 -16.42 8.45
C GLU A 110 3.13 -16.33 8.55
N CYS A 111 2.50 -15.77 7.53
CA CYS A 111 1.04 -15.64 7.44
C CYS A 111 0.58 -15.94 6.02
N SER A 112 -0.38 -16.85 5.86
CA SER A 112 -0.86 -17.25 4.53
C SER A 112 -1.69 -16.17 3.83
N LEU A 113 -2.43 -15.36 4.59
CA LEU A 113 -3.39 -14.41 4.04
C LEU A 113 -3.63 -13.22 4.98
N LEU A 114 -3.48 -12.01 4.45
CA LEU A 114 -3.82 -10.77 5.15
C LEU A 114 -4.73 -9.90 4.27
N PRO A 115 -6.04 -9.80 4.59
CA PRO A 115 -6.97 -8.95 3.85
C PRO A 115 -6.57 -7.46 3.94
N PRO A 116 -7.03 -6.63 2.99
CA PRO A 116 -6.77 -5.20 3.04
C PRO A 116 -7.38 -4.57 4.31
N SER A 117 -6.68 -3.58 4.87
CA SER A 117 -7.07 -2.84 6.09
C SER A 117 -7.28 -3.71 7.33
N LYS A 118 -6.66 -4.90 7.38
CA LYS A 118 -6.60 -5.75 8.56
C LYS A 118 -5.22 -5.69 9.18
N ASP A 119 -5.21 -5.61 10.50
CA ASP A 119 -4.05 -5.70 11.34
C ASP A 119 -3.99 -7.06 12.06
N LEU A 120 -2.77 -7.59 12.20
CA LEU A 120 -2.48 -8.81 12.91
C LEU A 120 -1.41 -8.52 13.95
N VAL A 121 -1.73 -8.78 15.21
CA VAL A 121 -0.77 -8.67 16.31
C VAL A 121 0.06 -9.94 16.38
N ILE A 122 1.37 -9.81 16.20
CA ILE A 122 2.31 -10.93 16.18
C ILE A 122 2.81 -11.23 17.60
N GLN A 123 3.28 -10.20 18.31
CA GLN A 123 3.90 -10.36 19.62
C GLN A 123 3.71 -9.08 20.45
N ALA A 124 3.52 -9.24 21.76
CA ALA A 124 3.54 -8.15 22.73
C ALA A 124 4.94 -8.06 23.39
N VAL A 125 5.43 -6.83 23.55
CA VAL A 125 6.72 -6.49 24.14
C VAL A 125 6.55 -5.34 25.14
N LEU A 126 7.40 -5.26 26.16
CA LEU A 126 7.41 -4.13 27.07
C LEU A 126 8.04 -2.90 26.40
N SER A 127 7.37 -1.76 26.53
CA SER A 127 7.83 -0.47 26.03
C SER A 127 9.23 -0.15 26.52
N THR A 128 9.57 -0.43 27.78
CA THR A 128 10.89 -0.12 28.36
C THR A 128 12.03 -0.86 27.68
N GLU A 129 11.75 -2.04 27.12
CA GLU A 129 12.78 -2.87 26.47
C GLU A 129 12.89 -2.53 24.98
N ALA A 130 11.78 -2.24 24.30
CA ALA A 130 11.75 -1.91 22.88
C ALA A 130 12.04 -0.42 22.55
N TYR A 131 11.94 0.49 23.54
CA TYR A 131 11.99 1.94 23.28
C TYR A 131 13.32 2.44 22.72
N GLU A 132 14.44 1.93 23.24
CA GLU A 132 15.78 2.37 22.86
C GLU A 132 16.35 1.59 21.66
N GLN A 133 15.63 0.58 21.18
CA GLN A 133 16.10 -0.34 20.14
C GLN A 133 15.55 0.01 18.77
N ARG A 134 16.36 -0.28 17.75
CA ARG A 134 15.96 -0.24 16.36
C ARG A 134 15.90 -1.64 15.79
N PHE A 135 14.83 -1.91 15.07
CA PHE A 135 14.55 -3.20 14.46
C PHE A 135 14.59 -3.05 12.94
N ASN A 136 15.30 -3.95 12.28
CA ASN A 136 15.21 -4.15 10.85
C ASN A 136 14.09 -5.12 10.56
N VAL A 137 13.20 -4.74 9.66
CA VAL A 137 12.18 -5.63 9.11
C VAL A 137 12.59 -6.02 7.71
N ASP A 138 12.69 -7.32 7.47
CA ASP A 138 12.73 -7.89 6.14
C ASP A 138 11.44 -8.67 5.91
N MET A 139 10.63 -8.20 4.96
CA MET A 139 9.37 -8.83 4.64
C MET A 139 9.26 -9.15 3.15
N SER A 140 8.52 -10.21 2.86
CA SER A 140 8.13 -10.55 1.50
C SER A 140 6.70 -11.06 1.45
N TRP A 141 5.98 -10.74 0.40
CA TRP A 141 4.60 -11.20 0.18
C TRP A 141 4.34 -11.41 -1.30
N SER A 142 3.24 -12.10 -1.59
CA SER A 142 2.74 -12.34 -2.93
C SER A 142 1.37 -11.67 -3.13
N SER A 143 1.11 -11.20 -4.34
CA SER A 143 -0.18 -10.61 -4.74
C SER A 143 -1.19 -11.68 -5.17
N ARG A 144 -0.77 -12.94 -5.34
CA ARG A 144 -1.63 -14.08 -5.64
C ARG A 144 -1.22 -15.32 -4.83
N PRO A 145 -2.16 -16.22 -4.51
CA PRO A 145 -1.83 -17.47 -3.81
C PRO A 145 -0.80 -18.29 -4.60
N GLY A 146 0.33 -18.65 -3.99
CA GLY A 146 1.32 -19.54 -4.60
C GLY A 146 2.11 -18.98 -5.78
N ASP A 147 2.10 -17.66 -6.01
CA ASP A 147 2.93 -17.03 -7.05
C ASP A 147 4.42 -17.07 -6.65
N ALA A 148 5.29 -17.31 -7.64
CA ALA A 148 6.73 -17.27 -7.45
C ALA A 148 7.26 -15.83 -7.34
N LYS A 149 6.50 -14.87 -7.89
CA LYS A 149 6.85 -13.45 -7.80
C LYS A 149 6.46 -12.91 -6.44
N ARG A 150 7.48 -12.56 -5.65
CA ARG A 150 7.32 -11.94 -4.34
C ARG A 150 7.79 -10.50 -4.36
N GLU A 151 6.98 -9.63 -3.78
CA GLU A 151 7.37 -8.28 -3.40
C GLU A 151 8.21 -8.37 -2.13
N LYS A 152 9.20 -7.47 -2.00
CA LYS A 152 10.11 -7.43 -0.86
C LYS A 152 10.20 -6.00 -0.36
N LEU A 153 10.19 -5.84 0.95
CA LEU A 153 10.37 -4.56 1.61
C LEU A 153 11.30 -4.76 2.80
N SER A 154 12.28 -3.86 2.92
CA SER A 154 13.24 -3.86 4.01
C SER A 154 13.40 -2.44 4.55
N TYR A 155 13.23 -2.26 5.87
CA TYR A 155 13.41 -0.97 6.51
C TYR A 155 13.67 -1.10 8.00
N TRP A 156 14.28 -0.05 8.55
CA TRP A 156 14.49 0.12 9.97
C TRP A 156 13.35 0.90 10.59
N PHE A 157 12.89 0.46 11.74
CA PHE A 157 11.91 1.19 12.54
C PHE A 157 12.28 1.13 14.03
N GLY A 158 12.03 2.20 14.76
CA GLY A 158 12.10 2.23 16.23
C GLY A 158 10.70 2.25 16.86
N ALA A 159 10.64 2.13 18.18
CA ALA A 159 9.39 2.33 18.93
C ALA A 159 8.81 3.76 18.81
N THR A 160 9.65 4.73 18.40
CA THR A 160 9.29 6.11 18.12
C THR A 160 8.82 6.34 16.68
N ASP A 161 9.11 5.41 15.76
CA ASP A 161 8.65 5.50 14.38
C ASP A 161 7.20 5.02 14.29
N GLY A 162 6.31 5.89 13.81
CA GLY A 162 4.86 5.65 13.83
C GLY A 162 4.18 5.99 15.17
N PHE A 163 4.86 6.72 16.07
CA PHE A 163 4.37 7.02 17.42
C PHE A 163 2.99 7.70 17.45
N ARG A 164 1.96 6.88 17.66
CA ARG A 164 0.93 7.07 18.70
C ARG A 164 1.25 6.20 19.92
N ALA A 165 2.52 5.99 20.28
CA ALA A 165 2.78 5.49 21.62
C ALA A 165 2.37 6.57 22.64
N GLY A 166 2.13 6.15 23.90
CA GLY A 166 1.29 6.82 24.91
C GLY A 166 1.24 8.34 24.79
N TRP A 167 0.08 8.97 24.69
CA TRP A 167 -0.56 9.63 25.85
C TRP A 167 -2.06 9.97 25.58
N ARG A 168 -2.70 9.49 24.50
CA ARG A 168 -4.04 9.98 24.09
C ARG A 168 -5.14 8.95 23.84
N THR A 169 -4.86 7.66 23.87
CA THR A 169 -5.91 6.64 23.91
C THR A 169 -5.87 5.99 25.28
N LYS A 170 -6.35 6.71 26.31
CA LYS A 170 -6.73 6.05 27.56
C LYS A 170 -7.74 4.96 27.18
N GLY A 171 -7.48 3.71 27.54
CA GLY A 171 -8.47 2.66 27.38
C GLY A 171 -9.75 3.05 28.14
N LEU A 172 -10.92 2.57 27.71
CA LEU A 172 -12.20 2.89 28.37
C LEU A 172 -12.13 2.64 29.89
N HIS A 173 -11.37 1.61 30.30
CA HIS A 173 -11.12 1.25 31.70
C HIS A 173 -10.31 2.31 32.46
N GLU A 174 -9.28 2.88 31.85
CA GLU A 174 -8.45 3.93 32.48
C GLU A 174 -9.19 5.28 32.52
N ILE A 175 -10.14 5.51 31.60
CA ILE A 175 -11.09 6.63 31.69
C ILE A 175 -12.07 6.40 32.84
N ALA A 176 -12.59 5.17 33.00
CA ALA A 176 -13.50 4.83 34.08
C ALA A 176 -12.85 4.99 35.46
N ASP A 177 -11.60 4.51 35.63
CA ASP A 177 -10.86 4.64 36.89
C ASP A 177 -10.56 6.10 37.25
N GLU A 178 -10.24 6.93 36.26
CA GLU A 178 -10.00 8.36 36.49
C GLU A 178 -11.30 9.11 36.80
N LEU A 179 -12.44 8.73 36.20
CA LEU A 179 -13.75 9.25 36.56
C LEU A 179 -14.16 8.84 37.98
N GLU A 180 -13.87 7.61 38.41
CA GLU A 180 -14.15 7.14 39.77
C GLU A 180 -13.33 7.90 40.84
N LYS A 181 -12.06 8.20 40.54
CA LYS A 181 -11.22 9.04 41.40
C LYS A 181 -11.72 10.48 41.53
N ILE A 182 -12.32 11.04 40.47
CA ILE A 182 -12.95 12.37 40.53
C ILE A 182 -14.23 12.32 41.37
N ARG A 183 -15.05 11.27 41.20
CA ARG A 183 -16.29 11.09 41.95
C ARG A 183 -16.08 10.91 43.46
N THR A 184 -14.98 10.28 43.88
CA THR A 184 -14.68 10.03 45.30
C THR A 184 -13.99 11.20 46.01
N LYS A 185 -13.50 12.20 45.25
CA LYS A 185 -12.93 13.45 45.77
C LYS A 185 -13.89 14.63 45.77
N SER A 186 -15.09 14.49 45.20
CA SER A 186 -16.22 15.41 45.34
C SER A 186 -17.15 14.98 46.46
#